data_AF-A0AAU3DKA9-F1
#
_entry.id   AF-A0AAU3DKA9-F1
#
_cell.length_a   1.000
_cell.length_b   1.000
_cell.length_c   1.000
_cell.angle_alpha   90.00
_cell.angle_beta   90.00
_cell.angle_gamma   90.00
#
_symmetry.space_group_name_H-M   'P 1'
#
loop_
_entity.id
_entity.type
_entity.pdbx_description
1 polymer ?
#
loop_
_entity_poly.entity_id
_entity_poly.type
_entity_poly.pdbx_seq_one_letter_code
_entity_poly.pdbx_strand_id
1 'polypeptide(L)'
;MSDATTTRVFSRYAEVRAALADPALAPPAPAPDAGPPGASVAWLRAAVARFASGEPHRRRRALVEAELARLAPADLHRAASAAGGGGDLRTRVVCALATALDMPEPERIARDVARVADAYFGGDGGPDADRAVARLVAVLAPGPADEAGLEAVANRIGLLAQACAATAALVEAAGEGVPAARVLRDDPPVRVMRRVAARATRVAGREIAEGDEVVLDLVAGRQEHPSPLTFGAPPRVCPGRAHALALADGLLGRPMTPFARLHHRGEAFLLPNAWDCASAAALAAEGFEAVGTTSLGVAAGLGLPDGAAATEEATVELARRLGRGSFLFSVDAEGGFSDDPAEVAALARRLHEAGAAGINLEDGRDDGTLTPVELHAAKIAAVKEAVPALFVNARTDTYWLGRDRERTAGRLAVYERAGADGVFVPGLTDRAGIAALTAALVTPLNVLYSPAGPTVAELSALGVRRVSLGSLLYREALGGAAATAAAIRDGGPVRGGALSYADVQALATGAGSGGRGGDDVHDG
;
A
#
# COMPACT_ATOMS: atom_id res chain seq x y z
N MET A 1 -30.17 -4.29 -41.44
CA MET A 1 -28.75 -4.10 -41.78
C MET A 1 -27.96 -4.50 -40.55
N SER A 2 -27.20 -5.59 -40.62
CA SER A 2 -26.34 -6.04 -39.50
C SER A 2 -25.26 -4.99 -39.32
N ASP A 3 -25.36 -4.17 -38.27
CA ASP A 3 -24.26 -3.27 -37.91
C ASP A 3 -23.08 -4.15 -37.53
N ALA A 4 -22.00 -4.10 -38.30
CA ALA A 4 -20.83 -4.93 -38.07
C ALA A 4 -20.17 -4.48 -36.76
N THR A 5 -20.27 -5.30 -35.72
CA THR A 5 -19.60 -5.07 -34.44
C THR A 5 -18.11 -4.80 -34.69
N THR A 6 -17.66 -3.58 -34.41
CA THR A 6 -16.30 -3.16 -34.72
C THR A 6 -15.47 -3.18 -33.44
N THR A 7 -14.39 -3.96 -33.44
CA THR A 7 -13.44 -3.98 -32.31
C THR A 7 -12.52 -2.76 -32.36
N ARG A 8 -12.53 -1.95 -31.31
CA ARG A 8 -11.60 -0.82 -31.11
C ARG A 8 -10.56 -1.16 -30.07
N VAL A 9 -9.29 -0.90 -30.39
CA VAL A 9 -8.17 -1.04 -29.45
C VAL A 9 -7.75 0.34 -28.95
N PHE A 10 -7.60 0.47 -27.63
CA PHE A 10 -6.96 1.59 -26.95
C PHE A 10 -5.66 1.12 -26.33
N SER A 11 -4.57 1.79 -26.67
CA SER A 11 -3.20 1.38 -26.33
C SER A 11 -2.37 2.51 -25.72
N ARG A 12 -2.92 3.72 -25.58
CA ARG A 12 -2.29 4.83 -24.86
C ARG A 12 -2.81 4.94 -23.44
N TYR A 13 -1.99 5.42 -22.51
CA TYR A 13 -2.37 5.48 -21.09
C TYR A 13 -3.63 6.32 -20.85
N ALA A 14 -3.65 7.53 -21.43
CA ALA A 14 -4.78 8.44 -21.30
C ALA A 14 -6.07 7.88 -21.92
N GLU A 15 -5.94 7.15 -23.02
CA GLU A 15 -7.06 6.49 -23.70
C GLU A 15 -7.65 5.36 -22.86
N VAL A 16 -6.80 4.47 -22.33
CA VAL A 16 -7.24 3.37 -21.47
C VAL A 16 -7.91 3.92 -20.21
N ARG A 17 -7.36 4.97 -19.61
CA ARG A 17 -7.98 5.64 -18.45
C ARG A 17 -9.34 6.24 -18.80
N ALA A 18 -9.45 6.95 -19.92
CA ALA A 18 -10.71 7.52 -20.37
C ALA A 18 -11.77 6.41 -20.59
N ALA A 19 -11.37 5.30 -21.19
CA ALA A 19 -12.25 4.16 -21.42
C ALA A 19 -12.70 3.49 -20.10
N LEU A 20 -11.81 3.36 -19.11
CA LEU A 20 -12.17 2.85 -17.79
C LEU A 20 -13.12 3.78 -17.02
N ALA A 21 -13.01 5.10 -17.25
CA ALA A 21 -13.85 6.10 -16.63
C ALA A 21 -15.23 6.24 -17.29
N ASP A 22 -15.39 5.82 -18.54
CA ASP A 22 -16.65 5.95 -19.26
C ASP A 22 -17.73 4.99 -18.69
N PRO A 23 -18.89 5.50 -18.25
CA PRO A 23 -19.97 4.66 -17.72
C PRO A 23 -20.67 3.82 -18.80
N ALA A 24 -20.58 4.16 -20.09
CA ALA A 24 -21.15 3.42 -21.21
C ALA A 24 -20.33 2.19 -21.58
N LEU A 25 -19.04 2.11 -21.20
CA LEU A 25 -18.20 0.93 -21.44
C LEU A 25 -18.34 -0.07 -20.28
N ALA A 26 -19.12 -1.13 -20.53
CA ALA A 26 -19.42 -2.19 -19.57
C ALA A 26 -18.55 -3.44 -19.79
N PRO A 27 -18.35 -4.33 -18.79
CA PRO A 27 -17.87 -5.68 -19.06
C PRO A 27 -18.79 -6.39 -20.07
N PRO A 28 -18.26 -7.29 -20.92
CA PRO A 28 -19.10 -8.14 -21.76
C PRO A 28 -20.09 -8.94 -20.90
N ALA A 29 -21.35 -8.96 -21.33
CA ALA A 29 -22.37 -9.77 -20.67
C ALA A 29 -22.03 -11.27 -20.82
N PRO A 30 -22.23 -12.08 -19.79
CA PRO A 30 -22.03 -13.51 -19.90
C PRO A 30 -23.13 -14.12 -20.80
N ALA A 31 -22.86 -15.30 -21.36
CA ALA A 31 -23.90 -16.05 -22.06
C ALA A 31 -25.08 -16.33 -21.12
N PRO A 32 -26.33 -16.30 -21.63
CA PRO A 32 -27.50 -16.61 -20.81
C PRO A 32 -27.39 -18.04 -20.27
N ASP A 33 -27.70 -18.21 -18.99
CA ASP A 33 -27.83 -19.52 -18.37
C ASP A 33 -29.32 -19.89 -18.21
N ALA A 34 -29.66 -21.10 -18.62
CA ALA A 34 -30.99 -21.68 -18.46
C ALA A 34 -31.01 -22.85 -17.45
N GLY A 35 -29.85 -23.16 -16.85
CA GLY A 35 -29.68 -24.23 -15.88
C GLY A 35 -30.09 -23.85 -14.45
N PRO A 36 -30.11 -24.83 -13.52
CA PRO A 36 -30.42 -24.56 -12.13
C PRO A 36 -29.34 -23.67 -11.47
N PRO A 37 -29.73 -22.76 -10.55
CA PRO A 37 -28.78 -21.94 -9.82
C PRO A 37 -27.70 -22.78 -9.12
N GLY A 38 -26.45 -22.33 -9.18
CA GLY A 38 -25.33 -22.96 -8.50
C GLY A 38 -24.69 -24.13 -9.23
N ALA A 39 -25.15 -24.48 -10.43
CA ALA A 39 -24.74 -25.71 -11.10
C ALA A 39 -23.71 -25.54 -12.23
N SER A 40 -23.42 -24.31 -12.65
CA SER A 40 -22.62 -24.06 -13.85
C SER A 40 -21.71 -22.83 -13.76
N VAL A 41 -20.70 -22.78 -14.62
CA VAL A 41 -19.87 -21.58 -14.83
C VAL A 41 -20.70 -20.43 -15.42
N ALA A 42 -21.71 -20.74 -16.24
CA ALA A 42 -22.61 -19.75 -16.80
C ALA A 42 -23.41 -19.02 -15.71
N TRP A 43 -23.99 -19.77 -14.77
CA TRP A 43 -24.65 -19.23 -13.57
C TRP A 43 -23.68 -18.37 -12.77
N LEU A 44 -22.47 -18.87 -12.49
CA LEU A 44 -21.48 -18.15 -11.71
C LEU A 44 -21.17 -16.80 -12.35
N ARG A 45 -20.90 -16.77 -13.66
CA ARG A 45 -20.64 -15.53 -14.40
C ARG A 45 -21.84 -14.57 -14.35
N ALA A 46 -23.06 -15.08 -14.44
CA ALA A 46 -24.28 -14.26 -14.33
C ALA A 46 -24.52 -13.71 -12.92
N ALA A 47 -23.97 -14.32 -11.88
CA ALA A 47 -24.20 -13.97 -10.47
C ALA A 47 -23.07 -13.13 -9.81
N VAL A 48 -21.91 -12.97 -10.45
CA VAL A 48 -20.76 -12.21 -9.89
C VAL A 48 -20.74 -10.74 -10.30
N ALA A 49 -20.07 -9.91 -9.50
CA ALA A 49 -19.86 -8.49 -9.78
C ALA A 49 -19.10 -8.23 -11.09
N ARG A 50 -18.13 -9.11 -11.43
CA ARG A 50 -17.19 -8.90 -12.55
C ARG A 50 -17.86 -8.71 -13.90
N PHE A 51 -18.99 -9.38 -14.13
CA PHE A 51 -19.75 -9.34 -15.39
C PHE A 51 -21.06 -8.55 -15.27
N ALA A 52 -21.26 -7.85 -14.15
CA ALA A 52 -22.44 -7.03 -13.91
C ALA A 52 -22.17 -5.55 -14.21
N SER A 53 -23.26 -4.79 -14.42
CA SER A 53 -23.24 -3.33 -14.53
C SER A 53 -24.39 -2.73 -13.72
N GLY A 54 -24.35 -1.41 -13.46
CA GLY A 54 -25.41 -0.71 -12.74
C GLY A 54 -25.61 -1.19 -11.30
N GLU A 55 -26.87 -1.32 -10.88
CA GLU A 55 -27.23 -1.70 -9.51
C GLU A 55 -26.78 -3.12 -9.11
N PRO A 56 -26.96 -4.17 -9.95
CA PRO A 56 -26.40 -5.49 -9.66
C PRO A 56 -24.90 -5.48 -9.40
N HIS A 57 -24.13 -4.69 -10.18
CA HIS A 57 -22.69 -4.54 -9.93
C HIS A 57 -22.41 -3.90 -8.56
N ARG A 58 -23.11 -2.82 -8.20
CA ARG A 58 -22.91 -2.16 -6.90
C ARG A 58 -23.18 -3.12 -5.74
N ARG A 59 -24.33 -3.80 -5.76
CA ARG A 59 -24.71 -4.78 -4.74
C ARG A 59 -23.70 -5.91 -4.61
N ARG A 60 -23.34 -6.56 -5.73
CA ARG A 60 -22.41 -7.71 -5.75
C ARG A 60 -20.99 -7.30 -5.38
N ARG A 61 -20.55 -6.11 -5.80
CA ARG A 61 -19.25 -5.56 -5.42
C ARG A 61 -19.19 -5.30 -3.92
N ALA A 62 -20.26 -4.79 -3.31
CA ALA A 62 -20.32 -4.58 -1.86
C ALA A 62 -20.13 -5.88 -1.08
N LEU A 63 -20.64 -7.01 -1.59
CA LEU A 63 -20.37 -8.34 -1.00
C LEU A 63 -18.88 -8.68 -1.03
N VAL A 64 -18.20 -8.47 -2.16
CA VAL A 64 -16.75 -8.71 -2.30
C VAL A 64 -15.93 -7.76 -1.41
N GLU A 65 -16.30 -6.48 -1.35
CA GLU A 65 -15.63 -5.50 -0.51
C GLU A 65 -15.81 -5.81 0.98
N ALA A 66 -16.98 -6.29 1.40
CA ALA A 66 -17.23 -6.75 2.75
C ALA A 66 -16.35 -7.95 3.12
N GLU A 67 -16.18 -8.92 2.20
CA GLU A 67 -15.25 -10.05 2.38
C GLU A 67 -13.80 -9.58 2.56
N LEU A 68 -13.33 -8.69 1.67
CA LEU A 68 -11.97 -8.16 1.70
C LEU A 68 -11.70 -7.28 2.93
N ALA A 69 -12.70 -6.53 3.41
CA ALA A 69 -12.57 -5.67 4.60
C ALA A 69 -12.30 -6.48 5.88
N ARG A 70 -12.69 -7.76 5.92
CA ARG A 70 -12.39 -8.68 7.03
C ARG A 70 -10.93 -9.17 7.02
N LEU A 71 -10.21 -8.98 5.91
CA LEU A 71 -8.85 -9.45 5.74
C LEU A 71 -7.85 -8.30 5.84
N ALA A 72 -7.07 -8.26 6.91
CA ALA A 72 -5.89 -7.41 6.92
C ALA A 72 -4.84 -8.00 5.95
N PRO A 73 -4.24 -7.20 5.05
CA PRO A 73 -3.18 -7.68 4.16
C PRO A 73 -2.03 -8.38 4.91
N ALA A 74 -1.70 -7.91 6.11
CA ALA A 74 -0.67 -8.51 6.96
C ALA A 74 -1.00 -9.95 7.41
N ASP A 75 -2.28 -10.29 7.58
CA ASP A 75 -2.69 -11.64 7.99
C ASP A 75 -2.69 -12.58 6.80
N LEU A 76 -3.11 -12.06 5.64
CA LEU A 76 -3.06 -12.76 4.37
C LEU A 76 -1.63 -13.07 3.93
N HIS A 77 -0.69 -12.13 4.13
CA HIS A 77 0.74 -12.36 3.94
C HIS A 77 1.23 -13.54 4.79
N ARG A 78 0.89 -13.56 6.09
CA ARG A 78 1.28 -14.68 6.99
C ARG A 78 0.67 -16.02 6.55
N ALA A 79 -0.61 -16.03 6.16
CA ALA A 79 -1.28 -17.23 5.67
C ALA A 79 -0.60 -17.76 4.38
N ALA A 80 -0.22 -16.85 3.47
CA ALA A 80 0.52 -17.17 2.25
C ALA A 80 1.94 -17.70 2.54
N SER A 81 2.65 -17.12 3.49
CA SER A 81 3.98 -17.61 3.91
C SER A 81 3.91 -18.98 4.60
N ALA A 82 2.80 -19.29 5.29
CA ALA A 82 2.56 -20.58 5.91
C ALA A 82 2.05 -21.65 4.91
N ALA A 83 1.49 -21.24 3.77
CA ALA A 83 1.04 -22.14 2.72
C ALA A 83 2.27 -22.81 2.06
N GLY A 84 2.61 -24.00 2.56
CA GLY A 84 3.79 -24.78 2.17
C GLY A 84 3.96 -25.03 0.67
N GLY A 85 5.08 -25.64 0.27
CA GLY A 85 5.48 -25.81 -1.14
C GLY A 85 4.78 -26.92 -1.94
N GLY A 86 3.68 -27.49 -1.45
CA GLY A 86 2.94 -28.54 -2.16
C GLY A 86 1.86 -27.97 -3.10
N GLY A 87 1.76 -28.52 -4.32
CA GLY A 87 0.78 -28.08 -5.32
C GLY A 87 1.28 -26.96 -6.24
N ASP A 88 0.53 -26.69 -7.30
CA ASP A 88 0.85 -25.56 -8.20
C ASP A 88 0.58 -24.22 -7.52
N LEU A 89 1.16 -23.15 -8.07
CA LEU A 89 1.06 -21.83 -7.47
C LEU A 89 -0.36 -21.28 -7.41
N ARG A 90 -1.21 -21.64 -8.39
CA ARG A 90 -2.62 -21.23 -8.45
C ARG A 90 -3.42 -21.80 -7.29
N THR A 91 -3.22 -23.07 -6.98
CA THR A 91 -3.85 -23.72 -5.82
C THR A 91 -3.31 -23.16 -4.51
N ARG A 92 -2.02 -22.85 -4.41
CA ARG A 92 -1.45 -22.19 -3.21
C ARG A 92 -2.03 -20.80 -2.96
N VAL A 93 -2.17 -19.97 -4.00
CA VAL A 93 -2.84 -18.65 -3.92
C VAL A 93 -4.25 -18.78 -3.38
N VAL A 94 -5.06 -19.68 -3.97
CA VAL A 94 -6.45 -19.83 -3.56
C VAL A 94 -6.56 -20.43 -2.17
N CYS A 95 -5.71 -21.40 -1.82
CA CYS A 95 -5.69 -22.00 -0.50
C CYS A 95 -5.38 -20.96 0.58
N ALA A 96 -4.35 -20.13 0.38
CA ALA A 96 -4.00 -19.07 1.33
C ALA A 96 -5.16 -18.07 1.53
N LEU A 97 -5.82 -17.67 0.43
CA LEU A 97 -6.96 -16.76 0.48
C LEU A 97 -8.19 -17.40 1.14
N ALA A 98 -8.50 -18.67 0.84
CA ALA A 98 -9.60 -19.41 1.43
C ALA A 98 -9.38 -19.64 2.93
N THR A 99 -8.16 -19.97 3.34
CA THR A 99 -7.76 -20.09 4.76
C THR A 99 -7.92 -18.76 5.49
N ALA A 100 -7.42 -17.66 4.91
CA ALA A 100 -7.54 -16.34 5.53
C ALA A 100 -9.02 -15.88 5.66
N LEU A 101 -9.90 -16.34 4.77
CA LEU A 101 -11.35 -16.08 4.80
C LEU A 101 -12.13 -17.06 5.70
N ASP A 102 -11.44 -17.93 6.44
CA ASP A 102 -12.03 -18.98 7.28
C ASP A 102 -13.01 -19.89 6.52
N MET A 103 -12.70 -20.22 5.26
CA MET A 103 -13.54 -21.10 4.45
C MET A 103 -13.31 -22.59 4.81
N PRO A 104 -14.35 -23.43 4.73
CA PRO A 104 -14.23 -24.86 4.99
C PRO A 104 -13.44 -25.57 3.88
N GLU A 105 -12.61 -26.54 4.24
CA GLU A 105 -11.84 -27.37 3.29
C GLU A 105 -11.02 -26.55 2.26
N PRO A 106 -10.12 -25.62 2.68
CA PRO A 106 -9.46 -24.68 1.79
C PRO A 106 -8.63 -25.35 0.67
N GLU A 107 -8.02 -26.50 0.91
CA GLU A 107 -7.27 -27.26 -0.10
C GLU A 107 -8.19 -27.86 -1.17
N ARG A 108 -9.41 -28.24 -0.80
CA ARG A 108 -10.41 -28.74 -1.75
C ARG A 108 -11.00 -27.59 -2.56
N ILE A 109 -11.34 -26.49 -1.90
CA ILE A 109 -11.78 -25.25 -2.56
C ILE A 109 -10.74 -24.82 -3.60
N ALA A 110 -9.45 -24.79 -3.22
CA ALA A 110 -8.37 -24.39 -4.11
C ALA A 110 -8.34 -25.19 -5.41
N ARG A 111 -8.45 -26.53 -5.31
CA ARG A 111 -8.46 -27.42 -6.49
C ARG A 111 -9.66 -27.18 -7.40
N ASP A 112 -10.84 -26.96 -6.84
CA ASP A 112 -12.05 -26.72 -7.63
C ASP A 112 -12.07 -25.31 -8.24
N VAL A 113 -11.60 -24.29 -7.51
CA VAL A 113 -11.44 -22.93 -8.05
C VAL A 113 -10.42 -22.90 -9.18
N ALA A 114 -9.31 -23.63 -9.09
CA ALA A 114 -8.33 -23.68 -10.18
C ALA A 114 -8.97 -24.15 -11.49
N ARG A 115 -9.83 -25.19 -11.44
CA ARG A 115 -10.62 -25.67 -12.59
C ARG A 115 -11.61 -24.63 -13.10
N VAL A 116 -12.35 -23.99 -12.18
CA VAL A 116 -13.32 -22.93 -12.53
C VAL A 116 -12.61 -21.74 -13.18
N ALA A 117 -11.44 -21.37 -12.71
CA ALA A 117 -10.68 -20.21 -13.19
C ALA A 117 -10.24 -20.37 -14.66
N ASP A 118 -9.96 -21.58 -15.13
CA ASP A 118 -9.66 -21.86 -16.55
C ASP A 118 -10.84 -21.52 -17.46
N ALA A 119 -12.05 -21.78 -16.95
CA ALA A 119 -13.31 -21.49 -17.62
C ALA A 119 -13.88 -20.11 -17.29
N TYR A 120 -13.27 -19.32 -16.40
CA TYR A 120 -13.93 -18.13 -15.86
C TYR A 120 -13.90 -16.95 -16.84
N PHE A 121 -12.78 -16.74 -17.55
CA PHE A 121 -12.60 -15.62 -18.49
C PHE A 121 -12.80 -15.98 -19.98
N GLY A 122 -12.94 -17.26 -20.34
CA GLY A 122 -13.25 -17.72 -21.70
C GLY A 122 -13.66 -19.20 -21.74
N GLY A 123 -14.43 -19.63 -22.74
CA GLY A 123 -14.89 -21.01 -22.91
C GLY A 123 -16.19 -21.37 -22.17
N ASP A 124 -16.78 -22.52 -22.51
CA ASP A 124 -17.89 -23.16 -21.79
C ASP A 124 -17.43 -23.92 -20.54
N GLY A 125 -16.10 -24.08 -20.36
CA GLY A 125 -15.47 -24.76 -19.23
C GLY A 125 -15.64 -26.28 -19.21
N GLY A 126 -16.48 -26.80 -20.09
CA GLY A 126 -16.92 -28.18 -20.11
C GLY A 126 -17.61 -28.65 -18.81
N PRO A 127 -18.10 -29.90 -18.81
CA PRO A 127 -18.83 -30.48 -17.68
C PRO A 127 -18.03 -30.55 -16.37
N ASP A 128 -16.70 -30.53 -16.44
CA ASP A 128 -15.82 -30.58 -15.26
C ASP A 128 -15.81 -29.27 -14.47
N ALA A 129 -15.80 -28.13 -15.14
CA ALA A 129 -15.87 -26.83 -14.49
C ALA A 129 -17.25 -26.61 -13.85
N ASP A 130 -18.33 -27.01 -14.52
CA ASP A 130 -19.69 -26.97 -13.97
C ASP A 130 -19.80 -27.84 -12.70
N ARG A 131 -19.30 -29.08 -12.75
CA ARG A 131 -19.22 -29.93 -11.55
C ARG A 131 -18.39 -29.29 -10.43
N ALA A 132 -17.32 -28.56 -10.77
CA ALA A 132 -16.52 -27.84 -9.78
C ALA A 132 -17.32 -26.69 -9.14
N VAL A 133 -18.09 -25.92 -9.91
CA VAL A 133 -19.00 -24.90 -9.36
C VAL A 133 -20.01 -25.53 -8.41
N ALA A 134 -20.68 -26.61 -8.83
CA ALA A 134 -21.66 -27.30 -7.98
C ALA A 134 -21.03 -27.79 -6.65
N ARG A 135 -19.81 -28.32 -6.67
CA ARG A 135 -19.08 -28.70 -5.46
C ARG A 135 -18.73 -27.51 -4.58
N LEU A 136 -18.28 -26.40 -5.16
CA LEU A 136 -17.96 -25.18 -4.41
C LEU A 136 -19.20 -24.59 -3.74
N VAL A 137 -20.35 -24.57 -4.44
CA VAL A 137 -21.62 -24.12 -3.85
C VAL A 137 -22.04 -25.03 -2.69
N ALA A 138 -21.95 -26.35 -2.85
CA ALA A 138 -22.27 -27.29 -1.78
C ALA A 138 -21.37 -27.15 -0.54
N VAL A 139 -20.10 -26.81 -0.72
CA VAL A 139 -19.14 -26.58 0.38
C VAL A 139 -19.39 -25.24 1.08
N LEU A 140 -19.67 -24.19 0.31
CA LEU A 140 -19.83 -22.83 0.85
C LEU A 140 -21.26 -22.52 1.35
N ALA A 141 -22.25 -23.31 0.93
CA ALA A 141 -23.63 -23.28 1.39
C ALA A 141 -24.16 -24.72 1.56
N PRO A 142 -23.85 -25.39 2.69
CA PRO A 142 -24.24 -26.79 2.92
C PRO A 142 -25.73 -26.99 3.22
N GLY A 143 -26.50 -25.90 3.39
CA GLY A 143 -27.95 -25.92 3.62
C GLY A 143 -28.73 -25.22 2.49
N PRO A 144 -30.07 -25.22 2.55
CA PRO A 144 -30.89 -24.48 1.59
C PRO A 144 -30.54 -22.99 1.67
N ALA A 145 -30.11 -22.42 0.53
CA ALA A 145 -29.82 -21.02 0.37
C ALA A 145 -30.88 -20.38 -0.53
N ASP A 146 -31.35 -19.20 -0.13
CA ASP A 146 -32.16 -18.36 -1.00
C ASP A 146 -31.30 -17.71 -2.10
N GLU A 147 -31.93 -16.93 -2.97
CA GLU A 147 -31.25 -16.27 -4.09
C GLU A 147 -30.12 -15.34 -3.60
N ALA A 148 -30.34 -14.63 -2.49
CA ALA A 148 -29.34 -13.75 -1.90
C ALA A 148 -28.14 -14.52 -1.35
N GLY A 149 -28.36 -15.64 -0.66
CA GLY A 149 -27.32 -16.52 -0.16
C GLY A 149 -26.49 -17.14 -1.29
N LEU A 150 -27.14 -17.59 -2.36
CA LEU A 150 -26.47 -18.10 -3.56
C LEU A 150 -25.67 -17.00 -4.29
N GLU A 151 -26.17 -15.76 -4.33
CA GLU A 151 -25.44 -14.62 -4.89
C GLU A 151 -24.18 -14.28 -4.05
N ALA A 152 -24.27 -14.36 -2.72
CA ALA A 152 -23.10 -14.19 -1.85
C ALA A 152 -22.05 -15.28 -2.07
N VAL A 153 -22.47 -16.55 -2.18
CA VAL A 153 -21.57 -17.67 -2.51
C VAL A 153 -20.92 -17.49 -3.88
N ALA A 154 -21.69 -17.09 -4.90
CA ALA A 154 -21.16 -16.82 -6.23
C ALA A 154 -20.04 -15.77 -6.17
N ASN A 155 -20.24 -14.67 -5.42
CA ASN A 155 -19.25 -13.61 -5.31
C ASN A 155 -18.02 -14.01 -4.50
N ARG A 156 -18.13 -14.93 -3.52
CA ARG A 156 -16.95 -15.57 -2.88
C ARG A 156 -16.17 -16.43 -3.87
N ILE A 157 -16.84 -17.28 -4.64
CA ILE A 157 -16.19 -18.09 -5.68
C ILE A 157 -15.52 -17.18 -6.73
N GLY A 158 -16.23 -16.14 -7.17
CA GLY A 158 -15.72 -15.14 -8.10
C GLY A 158 -14.52 -14.37 -7.58
N LEU A 159 -14.45 -14.08 -6.27
CA LEU A 159 -13.28 -13.50 -5.63
C LEU A 159 -12.06 -14.43 -5.73
N LEU A 160 -12.23 -15.71 -5.36
CA LEU A 160 -11.15 -16.71 -5.43
C LEU A 160 -10.68 -16.94 -6.88
N ALA A 161 -11.61 -17.08 -7.82
CA ALA A 161 -11.30 -17.30 -9.24
C ALA A 161 -10.54 -16.12 -9.86
N GLN A 162 -10.88 -14.87 -9.49
CA GLN A 162 -10.18 -13.68 -9.96
C GLN A 162 -8.78 -13.53 -9.38
N ALA A 163 -8.55 -13.98 -8.13
CA ALA A 163 -7.22 -13.97 -7.52
C ALA A 163 -6.31 -15.08 -8.10
N CYS A 164 -6.87 -16.25 -8.43
CA CYS A 164 -6.17 -17.47 -8.79
C CYS A 164 -5.02 -17.29 -9.80
N ALA A 165 -5.34 -17.07 -11.07
CA ALA A 165 -4.32 -17.02 -12.13
C ALA A 165 -3.52 -15.71 -12.12
N ALA A 166 -4.18 -14.59 -11.83
CA ALA A 166 -3.54 -13.28 -11.88
C ALA A 166 -2.48 -13.09 -10.78
N THR A 167 -2.77 -13.53 -9.56
CA THR A 167 -1.79 -13.45 -8.46
C THR A 167 -0.69 -14.50 -8.62
N ALA A 168 -0.99 -15.69 -9.13
CA ALA A 168 0.04 -16.69 -9.45
C ALA A 168 1.04 -16.15 -10.50
N ALA A 169 0.55 -15.58 -11.59
CA ALA A 169 1.39 -14.96 -12.61
C ALA A 169 2.21 -13.77 -12.06
N LEU A 170 1.65 -12.98 -11.13
CA LEU A 170 2.39 -11.93 -10.44
C LEU A 170 3.57 -12.50 -9.63
N VAL A 171 3.35 -13.59 -8.89
CA VAL A 171 4.38 -14.25 -8.10
C VAL A 171 5.47 -14.86 -8.98
N GLU A 172 5.09 -15.55 -10.07
CA GLU A 172 6.03 -16.11 -11.05
C GLU A 172 6.93 -15.03 -11.67
N ALA A 173 6.34 -13.93 -12.13
CA ALA A 173 7.09 -12.85 -12.77
C ALA A 173 7.92 -12.03 -11.78
N ALA A 174 7.52 -11.96 -10.51
CA ALA A 174 8.30 -11.29 -9.46
C ALA A 174 9.54 -12.11 -9.08
N GLY A 175 9.40 -13.43 -8.98
CA GLY A 175 10.44 -14.31 -8.46
C GLY A 175 11.02 -13.79 -7.13
N GLU A 176 12.28 -14.15 -6.85
CA GLU A 176 12.91 -13.77 -5.58
C GLU A 176 13.30 -12.28 -5.51
N GLY A 177 13.54 -11.62 -6.66
CA GLY A 177 14.23 -10.32 -6.67
C GLY A 177 13.48 -9.13 -7.28
N VAL A 178 12.37 -9.32 -8.01
CA VAL A 178 11.71 -8.22 -8.74
C VAL A 178 10.55 -7.64 -7.92
N PRO A 179 10.54 -6.34 -7.59
CA PRO A 179 9.42 -5.71 -6.88
C PRO A 179 8.10 -5.88 -7.65
N ALA A 180 7.01 -6.17 -6.93
CA ALA A 180 5.69 -6.36 -7.56
C ALA A 180 5.25 -5.13 -8.38
N ALA A 181 5.59 -3.91 -7.93
CA ALA A 181 5.34 -2.68 -8.68
C ALA A 181 6.02 -2.66 -10.06
N ARG A 182 7.21 -3.26 -10.18
CA ARG A 182 7.93 -3.41 -11.46
C ARG A 182 7.26 -4.44 -12.35
N VAL A 183 6.85 -5.58 -11.80
CA VAL A 183 6.09 -6.60 -12.54
C VAL A 183 4.78 -6.04 -13.09
N LEU A 184 3.97 -5.41 -12.24
CA LEU A 184 2.68 -4.82 -12.61
C LEU A 184 2.79 -3.76 -13.72
N ARG A 185 3.97 -3.20 -13.93
CA ARG A 185 4.29 -2.29 -15.01
C ARG A 185 4.80 -3.00 -16.25
N ASP A 186 5.87 -3.77 -16.09
CA ASP A 186 6.67 -4.29 -17.21
C ASP A 186 6.01 -5.52 -17.83
N ASP A 187 5.46 -6.38 -16.97
CA ASP A 187 4.85 -7.65 -17.34
C ASP A 187 3.62 -7.95 -16.47
N PRO A 188 2.54 -7.15 -16.58
CA PRO A 188 1.39 -7.32 -15.73
C PRO A 188 0.66 -8.65 -16.00
N PRO A 189 0.18 -9.34 -14.97
CA PRO A 189 -0.56 -10.59 -15.13
C PRO A 189 -1.86 -10.41 -15.93
N VAL A 190 -2.49 -9.23 -15.81
CA VAL A 190 -3.61 -8.83 -16.66
C VAL A 190 -3.07 -7.90 -17.74
N ARG A 191 -3.03 -8.40 -18.97
CA ARG A 191 -2.46 -7.67 -20.12
C ARG A 191 -3.50 -6.87 -20.89
N VAL A 192 -4.73 -7.38 -20.94
CA VAL A 192 -5.83 -6.84 -21.73
C VAL A 192 -7.11 -6.83 -20.91
N MET A 193 -7.92 -5.77 -21.03
CA MET A 193 -9.31 -5.77 -20.58
C MET A 193 -10.25 -5.59 -21.77
N ARG A 194 -11.36 -6.33 -21.78
CA ARG A 194 -12.43 -6.19 -22.79
C ARG A 194 -13.63 -5.47 -22.18
N ARG A 195 -14.23 -4.60 -22.97
CA ARG A 195 -15.46 -3.87 -22.67
C ARG A 195 -16.37 -3.90 -23.89
N VAL A 196 -17.65 -3.65 -23.68
CA VAL A 196 -18.65 -3.45 -24.73
C VAL A 196 -19.35 -2.13 -24.46
N ALA A 197 -19.58 -1.35 -25.51
CA ALA A 197 -20.37 -0.14 -25.41
C ALA A 197 -21.85 -0.48 -25.22
N ALA A 198 -22.37 -0.25 -24.02
CA ALA A 198 -23.79 -0.45 -23.69
C ALA A 198 -24.71 0.60 -24.34
N ARG A 199 -24.14 1.69 -24.84
CA ARG A 199 -24.76 2.74 -25.66
C ARG A 199 -23.66 3.46 -26.42
N ALA A 200 -24.02 4.18 -27.48
CA ALA A 200 -23.08 5.03 -28.20
C ALA A 200 -22.37 6.03 -27.25
N THR A 201 -21.06 6.19 -27.39
CA THR A 201 -20.24 7.10 -26.57
C THR A 201 -19.02 7.60 -27.34
N ARG A 202 -18.35 8.63 -26.80
CA ARG A 202 -17.11 9.19 -27.34
C ARG A 202 -16.00 9.12 -26.30
N VAL A 203 -14.98 8.31 -26.55
CA VAL A 203 -13.83 8.10 -25.65
C VAL A 203 -12.56 8.57 -26.32
N ALA A 204 -11.81 9.45 -25.64
CA ALA A 204 -10.54 10.01 -26.15
C ALA A 204 -10.65 10.55 -27.60
N GLY A 205 -11.79 11.20 -27.92
CA GLY A 205 -12.04 11.76 -29.24
C GLY A 205 -12.54 10.77 -30.30
N ARG A 206 -12.73 9.49 -29.96
CA ARG A 206 -13.19 8.43 -30.88
C ARG A 206 -14.64 8.07 -30.59
N GLU A 207 -15.48 8.06 -31.63
CA GLU A 207 -16.86 7.56 -31.55
C GLU A 207 -16.87 6.04 -31.43
N ILE A 208 -17.69 5.51 -30.53
CA ILE A 208 -17.90 4.09 -30.26
C ILE A 208 -19.41 3.85 -30.34
N ALA A 209 -19.85 3.00 -31.26
CA ALA A 209 -21.27 2.70 -31.41
C ALA A 209 -21.71 1.70 -30.34
N GLU A 210 -23.02 1.64 -30.09
CA GLU A 210 -23.59 0.63 -29.21
C GLU A 210 -23.27 -0.79 -29.72
N GLY A 211 -22.91 -1.69 -28.81
CA GLY A 211 -22.51 -3.05 -29.13
C GLY A 211 -21.05 -3.21 -29.55
N ASP A 212 -20.32 -2.13 -29.86
CA ASP A 212 -18.91 -2.22 -30.23
C ASP A 212 -18.05 -2.75 -29.09
N GLU A 213 -17.10 -3.62 -29.44
CA GLU A 213 -16.12 -4.14 -28.51
C GLU A 213 -14.96 -3.17 -28.37
N VAL A 214 -14.54 -2.94 -27.12
CA VAL A 214 -13.41 -2.10 -26.77
C VAL A 214 -12.37 -2.94 -26.04
N VAL A 215 -11.19 -3.06 -26.63
CA VAL A 215 -10.02 -3.75 -26.09
C VAL A 215 -9.07 -2.72 -25.52
N LEU A 216 -8.79 -2.84 -24.23
CA LEU A 216 -7.83 -2.01 -23.50
C LEU A 216 -6.51 -2.78 -23.38
N ASP A 217 -5.51 -2.37 -24.15
CA ASP A 217 -4.17 -2.95 -24.08
C ASP A 217 -3.38 -2.25 -22.96
N LEU A 218 -3.35 -2.89 -21.79
CA LEU A 218 -2.69 -2.35 -20.61
C LEU A 218 -1.16 -2.39 -20.77
N VAL A 219 -0.67 -3.36 -21.55
CA VAL A 219 0.75 -3.51 -21.84
C VAL A 219 1.16 -2.36 -22.74
N ALA A 220 0.53 -2.11 -23.89
CA ALA A 220 0.90 -0.99 -24.75
C ALA A 220 0.79 0.38 -24.02
N GLY A 221 -0.24 0.57 -23.19
CA GLY A 221 -0.43 1.79 -22.40
C GLY A 221 0.69 2.09 -21.40
N ARG A 222 1.53 1.09 -21.07
CA ARG A 222 2.60 1.19 -20.06
C ARG A 222 3.72 2.16 -20.41
N GLN A 223 3.97 2.41 -21.71
CA GLN A 223 5.15 3.15 -22.17
C GLN A 223 5.08 4.65 -21.86
N GLU A 224 3.87 5.18 -21.64
CA GLU A 224 3.65 6.62 -21.52
C GLU A 224 3.50 7.11 -20.07
N HIS A 225 3.31 6.21 -19.10
CA HIS A 225 2.98 6.63 -17.73
C HIS A 225 3.49 5.68 -16.63
N PRO A 226 3.92 6.22 -15.48
CA PRO A 226 4.59 5.42 -14.49
C PRO A 226 3.68 4.47 -13.67
N SER A 227 2.42 4.83 -13.44
CA SER A 227 1.45 4.05 -12.66
C SER A 227 0.80 2.91 -13.47
N PRO A 228 0.71 1.67 -12.93
CA PRO A 228 0.10 0.53 -13.63
C PRO A 228 -1.44 0.61 -13.67
N LEU A 229 -2.05 0.18 -14.78
CA LEU A 229 -3.52 0.10 -14.93
C LEU A 229 -4.07 -1.31 -14.66
N THR A 230 -3.21 -2.24 -14.24
CA THR A 230 -3.51 -3.67 -14.02
C THR A 230 -4.64 -3.89 -13.02
N PHE A 231 -4.72 -3.05 -12.00
CA PHE A 231 -5.79 -3.05 -10.99
C PHE A 231 -6.91 -2.05 -11.29
N GLY A 232 -7.01 -1.55 -12.52
CA GLY A 232 -7.94 -0.49 -12.90
C GLY A 232 -7.47 0.90 -12.49
N ALA A 233 -8.35 1.88 -12.65
CA ALA A 233 -8.10 3.28 -12.33
C ALA A 233 -9.41 3.94 -11.88
N PRO A 234 -9.38 5.03 -11.09
CA PRO A 234 -10.58 5.76 -10.70
C PRO A 234 -11.47 6.09 -11.91
N PRO A 235 -12.79 5.90 -11.81
CA PRO A 235 -13.55 5.49 -10.62
C PRO A 235 -13.66 3.97 -10.42
N ARG A 236 -13.04 3.14 -11.27
CA ARG A 236 -13.17 1.67 -11.26
C ARG A 236 -11.85 0.99 -10.87
N VAL A 237 -11.54 1.02 -9.58
CA VAL A 237 -10.35 0.37 -9.00
C VAL A 237 -10.70 -1.03 -8.47
N CYS A 238 -9.78 -1.97 -8.61
CA CYS A 238 -9.87 -3.31 -8.02
C CYS A 238 -9.80 -3.20 -6.49
N PRO A 239 -10.80 -3.69 -5.74
CA PRO A 239 -10.79 -3.60 -4.27
C PRO A 239 -9.76 -4.55 -3.64
N GLY A 240 -9.38 -5.62 -4.32
CA GLY A 240 -8.44 -6.64 -3.82
C GLY A 240 -6.96 -6.38 -4.13
N ARG A 241 -6.59 -5.16 -4.55
CA ARG A 241 -5.20 -4.83 -4.93
C ARG A 241 -4.21 -5.11 -3.79
N ALA A 242 -4.48 -4.59 -2.60
CA ALA A 242 -3.61 -4.76 -1.44
C ALA A 242 -3.49 -6.24 -1.03
N HIS A 243 -4.59 -6.98 -1.11
CA HIS A 243 -4.65 -8.43 -0.82
C HIS A 243 -3.85 -9.26 -1.83
N ALA A 244 -3.95 -8.95 -3.12
CA ALA A 244 -3.20 -9.64 -4.15
C ALA A 244 -1.68 -9.46 -3.98
N LEU A 245 -1.24 -8.26 -3.57
CA LEU A 245 0.17 -7.98 -3.31
C LEU A 245 0.67 -8.67 -2.04
N ALA A 246 -0.12 -8.64 -0.97
CA ALA A 246 0.22 -9.35 0.27
C ALA A 246 0.30 -10.88 0.08
N LEU A 247 -0.62 -11.46 -0.70
CA LEU A 247 -0.54 -12.87 -1.12
C LEU A 247 0.76 -13.14 -1.87
N ALA A 248 1.10 -12.27 -2.82
CA ALA A 248 2.28 -12.46 -3.64
C ALA A 248 3.56 -12.40 -2.81
N ASP A 249 3.73 -11.36 -1.99
CA ASP A 249 4.91 -11.22 -1.12
C ASP A 249 5.00 -12.35 -0.09
N GLY A 250 3.86 -12.81 0.44
CA GLY A 250 3.82 -13.94 1.37
C GLY A 250 4.29 -15.26 0.73
N LEU A 251 3.83 -15.55 -0.49
CA LEU A 251 4.22 -16.75 -1.26
C LEU A 251 5.67 -16.70 -1.74
N LEU A 252 6.21 -15.51 -1.96
CA LEU A 252 7.63 -15.27 -2.28
C LEU A 252 8.53 -15.35 -1.04
N GLY A 253 7.97 -15.52 0.15
CA GLY A 253 8.73 -15.56 1.40
C GLY A 253 9.37 -14.21 1.77
N ARG A 254 8.87 -13.09 1.20
CA ARG A 254 9.41 -11.77 1.49
C ARG A 254 9.05 -11.38 2.92
N PRO A 255 10.04 -11.09 3.79
CA PRO A 255 9.76 -10.79 5.18
C PRO A 255 9.02 -9.45 5.28
N MET A 256 7.93 -9.43 6.05
CA MET A 256 7.24 -8.21 6.42
C MET A 256 7.75 -7.77 7.80
N THR A 257 8.57 -6.72 7.84
CA THR A 257 9.16 -6.23 9.09
C THR A 257 8.10 -5.67 10.04
N PRO A 258 8.37 -5.60 11.36
CA PRO A 258 7.44 -4.99 12.31
C PRO A 258 7.00 -3.56 11.93
N PHE A 259 7.91 -2.76 11.36
CA PHE A 259 7.58 -1.41 10.91
C PHE A 259 6.76 -1.39 9.62
N ALA A 260 7.06 -2.26 8.65
CA ALA A 260 6.23 -2.42 7.45
C ALA A 260 4.78 -2.82 7.81
N ARG A 261 4.60 -3.70 8.81
CA ARG A 261 3.27 -4.09 9.30
C ARG A 261 2.41 -2.91 9.74
N LEU A 262 2.99 -1.84 10.29
CA LEU A 262 2.24 -0.65 10.70
C LEU A 262 1.53 0.02 9.51
N HIS A 263 2.16 -0.02 8.32
CA HIS A 263 1.68 0.63 7.10
C HIS A 263 0.62 -0.18 6.35
N HIS A 264 0.50 -1.48 6.62
CA HIS A 264 -0.45 -2.38 5.95
C HIS A 264 -1.70 -2.68 6.77
N ARG A 265 -1.95 -1.90 7.82
CA ARG A 265 -3.19 -1.94 8.60
C ARG A 265 -4.36 -1.32 7.82
N GLY A 266 -5.58 -1.54 8.30
CA GLY A 266 -6.78 -0.92 7.74
C GLY A 266 -6.81 0.60 7.93
N GLU A 267 -6.13 1.10 8.96
CA GLU A 267 -6.11 2.51 9.37
C GLU A 267 -4.70 3.10 9.35
N ALA A 268 -4.62 4.41 9.18
CA ALA A 268 -3.36 5.15 9.32
C ALA A 268 -2.85 5.13 10.76
N PHE A 269 -1.55 4.96 10.95
CA PHE A 269 -0.91 5.22 12.23
C PHE A 269 -0.24 6.59 12.25
N LEU A 270 -0.14 7.18 13.44
CA LEU A 270 0.58 8.43 13.68
C LEU A 270 2.04 8.11 14.01
N LEU A 271 2.97 8.74 13.31
CA LEU A 271 4.40 8.69 13.60
C LEU A 271 4.85 10.04 14.15
N PRO A 272 4.93 10.22 15.49
CA PRO A 272 5.49 11.42 16.07
C PRO A 272 7.00 11.48 15.83
N ASN A 273 7.56 12.69 15.73
CA ASN A 273 8.97 12.87 15.42
C ASN A 273 9.75 13.41 16.63
N ALA A 274 10.82 12.72 16.98
CA ALA A 274 11.76 13.06 18.04
C ALA A 274 13.02 13.74 17.47
N TRP A 275 13.75 14.43 18.34
CA TRP A 275 15.03 15.09 18.02
C TRP A 275 16.16 14.68 18.97
N ASP A 276 15.85 13.94 20.03
CA ASP A 276 16.80 13.39 21.00
C ASP A 276 16.23 12.11 21.67
N CYS A 277 17.00 11.50 22.58
CA CYS A 277 16.55 10.30 23.28
C CYS A 277 15.38 10.56 24.25
N ALA A 278 15.34 11.73 24.90
CA ALA A 278 14.33 12.02 25.91
C ALA A 278 12.95 12.20 25.25
N SER A 279 12.89 12.93 24.15
CA SER A 279 11.68 13.08 23.33
C SER A 279 11.23 11.74 22.75
N ALA A 280 12.15 10.93 22.22
CA ALA A 280 11.80 9.59 21.72
C ALA A 280 11.24 8.67 22.82
N ALA A 281 11.89 8.64 23.99
CA ALA A 281 11.44 7.85 25.13
C ALA A 281 10.08 8.34 25.67
N ALA A 282 9.86 9.65 25.73
CA ALA A 282 8.58 10.21 26.16
C ALA A 282 7.45 9.80 25.19
N LEU A 283 7.69 9.88 23.88
CA LEU A 283 6.72 9.43 22.88
C LEU A 283 6.46 7.92 22.98
N ALA A 284 7.50 7.11 23.17
CA ALA A 284 7.31 5.67 23.37
C ALA A 284 6.50 5.35 24.65
N ALA A 285 6.70 6.11 25.74
CA ALA A 285 5.97 5.94 27.00
C ALA A 285 4.46 6.28 26.87
N GLU A 286 4.10 7.18 25.95
CA GLU A 286 2.71 7.45 25.58
C GLU A 286 2.07 6.34 24.71
N GLY A 287 2.82 5.29 24.38
CA GLY A 287 2.32 4.13 23.65
C GLY A 287 2.39 4.24 22.13
N PHE A 288 3.11 5.24 21.59
CA PHE A 288 3.37 5.28 20.14
C PHE A 288 4.26 4.11 19.72
N GLU A 289 3.75 3.30 18.78
CA GLU A 289 4.41 2.05 18.35
C GLU A 289 5.72 2.28 17.57
N ALA A 290 5.89 3.49 17.03
CA ALA A 290 7.10 3.91 16.35
C ALA A 290 7.30 5.43 16.46
N VAL A 291 8.55 5.88 16.37
CA VAL A 291 8.93 7.30 16.32
C VAL A 291 9.73 7.63 15.06
N GLY A 292 9.53 8.80 14.49
CA GLY A 292 10.40 9.36 13.45
C GLY A 292 11.50 10.21 14.06
N THR A 293 12.58 10.49 13.34
CA THR A 293 13.43 11.66 13.64
C THR A 293 12.98 12.86 12.81
N THR A 294 13.46 14.06 13.12
CA THR A 294 13.28 15.25 12.28
C THR A 294 14.61 15.94 12.05
N SER A 295 14.99 16.16 10.79
CA SER A 295 16.25 16.82 10.42
C SER A 295 16.37 18.23 11.03
N LEU A 296 15.29 19.02 11.02
CA LEU A 296 15.28 20.36 11.62
C LEU A 296 15.68 20.35 13.10
N GLY A 297 15.19 19.38 13.88
CA GLY A 297 15.52 19.26 15.30
C GLY A 297 17.00 18.94 15.52
N VAL A 298 17.57 18.07 14.69
CA VAL A 298 19.00 17.72 14.71
C VAL A 298 19.85 18.93 14.32
N ALA A 299 19.53 19.57 13.19
CA ALA A 299 20.27 20.72 12.66
C ALA A 299 20.26 21.90 13.64
N ALA A 300 19.08 22.28 14.13
CA ALA A 300 18.92 23.40 15.06
C ALA A 300 19.63 23.14 16.40
N GLY A 301 19.65 21.89 16.88
CA GLY A 301 20.41 21.50 18.07
C GLY A 301 21.93 21.71 17.95
N LEU A 302 22.45 21.74 16.72
CA LEU A 302 23.86 22.01 16.41
C LEU A 302 24.13 23.46 16.01
N GLY A 303 23.09 24.30 15.92
CA GLY A 303 23.20 25.66 15.38
C GLY A 303 23.43 25.69 13.86
N LEU A 304 23.03 24.64 13.15
CA LEU A 304 23.13 24.53 11.69
C LEU A 304 21.78 24.78 11.02
N PRO A 305 21.76 25.27 9.76
CA PRO A 305 20.55 25.26 8.96
C PRO A 305 20.12 23.82 8.64
N ASP A 306 18.81 23.61 8.57
CA ASP A 306 18.21 22.36 8.10
C ASP A 306 18.45 22.15 6.60
N GLY A 307 18.47 20.90 6.15
CA GLY A 307 18.77 20.56 4.75
C GLY A 307 20.25 20.60 4.39
N ALA A 308 21.15 20.76 5.37
CA ALA A 308 22.59 20.86 5.14
C ALA A 308 23.28 19.51 5.31
N ALA A 309 24.10 19.12 4.34
CA ALA A 309 24.89 17.87 4.38
C ALA A 309 25.77 17.69 5.64
N ALA A 310 26.05 18.79 6.35
CA ALA A 310 26.81 18.81 7.59
C ALA A 310 26.14 18.05 8.77
N THR A 311 24.86 17.66 8.67
CA THR A 311 24.12 16.96 9.74
C THR A 311 24.25 15.43 9.68
N GLU A 312 24.94 14.85 8.68
CA GLU A 312 25.03 13.39 8.51
C GLU A 312 25.52 12.69 9.78
N GLU A 313 26.67 13.12 10.31
CA GLU A 313 27.32 12.44 11.44
C GLU A 313 26.46 12.52 12.71
N ALA A 314 25.81 13.67 12.93
CA ALA A 314 24.87 13.85 14.04
C ALA A 314 23.60 13.02 13.88
N THR A 315 23.10 12.85 12.66
CA THR A 315 21.95 12.00 12.34
C THR A 315 22.26 10.53 12.65
N VAL A 316 23.44 10.06 12.24
CA VAL A 316 23.90 8.69 12.54
C VAL A 316 24.13 8.50 14.04
N GLU A 317 24.71 9.48 14.73
CA GLU A 317 24.90 9.42 16.18
C GLU A 317 23.57 9.39 16.94
N LEU A 318 22.58 10.19 16.54
CA LEU A 318 21.23 10.11 17.09
C LEU A 318 20.63 8.72 16.87
N ALA A 319 20.72 8.17 15.65
CA ALA A 319 20.22 6.83 15.36
C ALA A 319 20.85 5.76 16.27
N ARG A 320 22.18 5.80 16.49
CA ARG A 320 22.88 4.87 17.40
C ARG A 320 22.39 4.97 18.84
N ARG A 321 22.03 6.17 19.30
CA ARG A 321 21.49 6.36 20.66
C ARG A 321 20.06 5.84 20.75
N LEU A 322 19.22 6.12 19.75
CA LEU A 322 17.85 5.64 19.69
C LEU A 322 17.77 4.11 19.57
N GLY A 323 18.71 3.49 18.86
CA GLY A 323 18.83 2.03 18.73
C GLY A 323 19.03 1.25 20.03
N ARG A 324 19.30 1.95 21.14
CA ARG A 324 19.35 1.34 22.48
C ARG A 324 17.97 1.17 23.10
N GLY A 325 16.95 1.85 22.58
CA GLY A 325 15.57 1.75 23.05
C GLY A 325 14.83 0.52 22.51
N SER A 326 13.70 0.18 23.13
CA SER A 326 12.86 -0.97 22.77
C SER A 326 11.71 -0.64 21.80
N PHE A 327 11.76 0.51 21.14
CA PHE A 327 10.74 1.00 20.21
C PHE A 327 11.25 1.02 18.77
N LEU A 328 10.33 0.99 17.81
CA LEU A 328 10.68 1.14 16.40
C LEU A 328 10.98 2.61 16.10
N PHE A 329 11.98 2.89 15.26
CA PHE A 329 12.21 4.24 14.79
C PHE A 329 12.56 4.32 13.29
N SER A 330 12.16 5.43 12.68
CA SER A 330 12.48 5.78 11.28
C SER A 330 13.31 7.06 11.26
N VAL A 331 14.39 7.07 10.49
CA VAL A 331 15.31 8.21 10.42
C VAL A 331 14.96 9.11 9.24
N ASP A 332 14.86 10.40 9.47
CA ASP A 332 14.88 11.41 8.41
C ASP A 332 16.30 11.56 7.89
N ALA A 333 16.58 11.02 6.70
CA ALA A 333 17.92 10.98 6.11
C ALA A 333 18.11 12.01 4.98
N GLU A 334 17.20 13.00 4.89
CA GLU A 334 17.20 14.05 3.88
C GLU A 334 17.38 13.45 2.46
N GLY A 335 18.20 14.05 1.60
CA GLY A 335 18.54 13.52 0.27
C GLY A 335 19.56 12.37 0.30
N GLY A 336 19.90 11.84 1.48
CA GLY A 336 20.94 10.83 1.72
C GLY A 336 22.34 11.39 1.88
N PHE A 337 22.48 12.72 2.05
CA PHE A 337 23.73 13.47 2.20
C PHE A 337 24.77 13.33 1.06
N SER A 338 24.41 12.62 -0.02
CA SER A 338 25.23 12.45 -1.22
C SER A 338 24.35 12.30 -2.47
N ASP A 339 24.91 12.66 -3.63
CA ASP A 339 24.34 12.35 -4.94
C ASP A 339 24.77 10.98 -5.48
N ASP A 340 25.77 10.33 -4.89
CA ASP A 340 26.18 8.96 -5.25
C ASP A 340 25.25 7.92 -4.60
N PRO A 341 24.48 7.13 -5.38
CA PRO A 341 23.64 6.05 -4.84
C PRO A 341 24.38 5.05 -3.94
N ALA A 342 25.67 4.79 -4.20
CA ALA A 342 26.47 3.86 -3.40
C ALA A 342 26.77 4.41 -1.99
N GLU A 343 27.03 5.71 -1.88
CA GLU A 343 27.24 6.38 -0.59
C GLU A 343 25.94 6.44 0.21
N VAL A 344 24.81 6.72 -0.45
CA VAL A 344 23.48 6.69 0.19
C VAL A 344 23.14 5.29 0.69
N ALA A 345 23.47 4.24 -0.07
CA ALA A 345 23.30 2.86 0.37
C ALA A 345 24.20 2.51 1.58
N ALA A 346 25.43 3.02 1.62
CA ALA A 346 26.33 2.83 2.76
C ALA A 346 25.82 3.53 4.04
N LEU A 347 25.28 4.74 3.91
CA LEU A 347 24.58 5.44 5.00
C LEU A 347 23.39 4.63 5.50
N ALA A 348 22.53 4.15 4.60
CA ALA A 348 21.36 3.35 4.97
C ALA A 348 21.77 2.08 5.73
N ARG A 349 22.87 1.43 5.34
CA ARG A 349 23.44 0.29 6.07
C ARG A 349 23.84 0.65 7.50
N ARG A 350 24.56 1.77 7.68
CA ARG A 350 24.94 2.29 9.01
C ARG A 350 23.72 2.61 9.89
N LEU A 351 22.68 3.22 9.32
CA LEU A 351 21.44 3.53 10.03
C LEU A 351 20.69 2.26 10.44
N HIS A 352 20.63 1.27 9.54
CA HIS A 352 20.01 -0.02 9.84
C HIS A 352 20.77 -0.81 10.91
N GLU A 353 22.10 -0.85 10.85
CA GLU A 353 22.97 -1.43 11.89
C GLU A 353 22.79 -0.73 13.24
N ALA A 354 22.48 0.57 13.22
CA ALA A 354 22.10 1.34 14.41
C ALA A 354 20.67 1.06 14.90
N GLY A 355 19.91 0.17 14.27
CA GLY A 355 18.57 -0.25 14.67
C GLY A 355 17.42 0.47 13.96
N ALA A 356 17.70 1.33 12.97
CA ALA A 356 16.64 2.01 12.24
C ALA A 356 15.77 1.00 11.48
N ALA A 357 14.45 1.11 11.69
CA ALA A 357 13.45 0.27 11.02
C ALA A 357 13.01 0.85 9.66
N GLY A 358 13.28 2.13 9.43
CA GLY A 358 13.04 2.79 8.15
C GLY A 358 13.79 4.10 8.00
N ILE A 359 13.76 4.66 6.79
CA ILE A 359 14.29 5.98 6.47
C ILE A 359 13.31 6.79 5.62
N ASN A 360 13.32 8.11 5.78
CA ASN A 360 12.81 9.02 4.75
C ASN A 360 13.99 9.42 3.86
N LEU A 361 13.80 9.36 2.53
CA LEU A 361 14.76 9.83 1.55
C LEU A 361 14.06 10.79 0.60
N GLU A 362 14.54 12.02 0.45
CA GLU A 362 13.86 13.08 -0.29
C GLU A 362 14.53 13.49 -1.60
N ASP A 363 13.72 14.00 -2.52
CA ASP A 363 14.20 14.55 -3.78
C ASP A 363 14.38 16.07 -3.75
N GLY A 364 13.97 16.74 -2.66
CA GLY A 364 14.20 18.17 -2.43
C GLY A 364 15.69 18.48 -2.26
N ARG A 365 16.07 19.70 -2.66
CA ARG A 365 17.43 20.23 -2.51
C ARG A 365 17.40 21.56 -1.77
N ASP A 366 18.50 21.89 -1.12
CA ASP A 366 18.71 23.14 -0.37
C ASP A 366 18.54 24.40 -1.22
N ASP A 367 18.87 24.32 -2.51
CA ASP A 367 18.66 25.37 -3.51
C ASP A 367 17.19 25.55 -3.95
N GLY A 368 16.27 24.78 -3.37
CA GLY A 368 14.84 24.83 -3.68
C GLY A 368 14.45 24.18 -5.01
N THR A 369 15.34 23.36 -5.59
CA THR A 369 15.07 22.52 -6.76
C THR A 369 14.76 21.08 -6.35
N LEU A 370 14.46 20.24 -7.36
CA LEU A 370 14.26 18.81 -7.19
C LEU A 370 15.38 18.05 -7.89
N THR A 371 15.94 17.05 -7.21
CA THR A 371 16.86 16.06 -7.78
C THR A 371 16.21 15.41 -9.02
N PRO A 372 16.97 15.13 -10.11
CA PRO A 372 16.43 14.38 -11.25
C PRO A 372 15.73 13.09 -10.80
N VAL A 373 14.56 12.80 -11.37
CA VAL A 373 13.70 11.71 -10.87
C VAL A 373 14.41 10.36 -10.97
N GLU A 374 15.21 10.14 -12.00
CA GLU A 374 16.00 8.94 -12.24
C GLU A 374 17.14 8.79 -11.23
N LEU A 375 17.77 9.91 -10.83
CA LEU A 375 18.84 9.88 -9.83
C LEU A 375 18.29 9.52 -8.45
N HIS A 376 17.17 10.15 -8.04
CA HIS A 376 16.53 9.80 -6.77
C HIS A 376 16.04 8.33 -6.76
N ALA A 377 15.51 7.85 -7.89
CA ALA A 377 15.16 6.45 -8.07
C ALA A 377 16.37 5.51 -7.94
N ALA A 378 17.52 5.88 -8.50
CA ALA A 378 18.76 5.11 -8.36
C ALA A 378 19.21 5.02 -6.89
N LYS A 379 19.10 6.11 -6.12
CA LYS A 379 19.39 6.10 -4.67
C LYS A 379 18.47 5.13 -3.92
N ILE A 380 17.15 5.16 -4.18
CA ILE A 380 16.19 4.23 -3.58
C ILE A 380 16.55 2.77 -3.90
N ALA A 381 16.81 2.48 -5.18
CA ALA A 381 17.16 1.12 -5.61
C ALA A 381 18.44 0.62 -4.94
N ALA A 382 19.48 1.46 -4.85
CA ALA A 382 20.73 1.12 -4.18
C ALA A 382 20.54 0.82 -2.68
N VAL A 383 19.69 1.59 -1.99
CA VAL A 383 19.33 1.31 -0.59
C VAL A 383 18.59 -0.02 -0.47
N LYS A 384 17.61 -0.29 -1.32
CA LYS A 384 16.83 -1.54 -1.27
C LYS A 384 17.68 -2.77 -1.61
N GLU A 385 18.64 -2.64 -2.50
CA GLU A 385 19.60 -3.71 -2.81
C GLU A 385 20.54 -3.96 -1.62
N ALA A 386 21.07 -2.91 -1.00
CA ALA A 386 22.01 -3.03 0.11
C ALA A 386 21.34 -3.49 1.42
N VAL A 387 20.09 -3.08 1.67
CA VAL A 387 19.37 -3.33 2.92
C VAL A 387 17.88 -3.62 2.65
N PRO A 388 17.51 -4.80 2.12
CA PRO A 388 16.13 -5.11 1.75
C PRO A 388 15.10 -4.96 2.89
N ALA A 389 15.53 -5.18 4.13
CA ALA A 389 14.69 -5.10 5.33
C ALA A 389 14.41 -3.66 5.80
N LEU A 390 15.20 -2.66 5.36
CA LEU A 390 14.99 -1.27 5.75
C LEU A 390 13.80 -0.69 4.95
N PHE A 391 12.82 -0.13 5.66
CA PHE A 391 11.68 0.52 5.03
C PHE A 391 12.09 1.87 4.43
N VAL A 392 12.02 2.02 3.11
CA VAL A 392 12.32 3.27 2.42
C VAL A 392 11.03 4.02 2.14
N ASN A 393 10.84 5.14 2.83
CA ASN A 393 9.76 6.09 2.60
C ASN A 393 10.24 7.21 1.68
N ALA A 394 9.98 7.08 0.37
CA ALA A 394 10.44 8.01 -0.65
C ALA A 394 9.62 9.32 -0.62
N ARG A 395 10.27 10.42 -0.27
CA ARG A 395 9.68 11.76 -0.13
C ARG A 395 9.85 12.55 -1.41
N THR A 396 8.76 13.19 -1.86
CA THR A 396 8.82 14.18 -2.94
C THR A 396 8.39 15.56 -2.47
N ASP A 397 9.22 16.55 -2.76
CA ASP A 397 9.09 17.93 -2.25
C ASP A 397 8.36 18.88 -3.20
N THR A 398 7.73 18.34 -4.24
CA THR A 398 6.86 19.09 -5.17
C THR A 398 5.85 20.00 -4.45
N TYR A 399 5.13 19.47 -3.45
CA TYR A 399 4.16 20.26 -2.68
C TYR A 399 4.84 21.18 -1.66
N TRP A 400 5.89 20.70 -0.99
CA TRP A 400 6.66 21.45 0.01
C TRP A 400 7.31 22.70 -0.57
N LEU A 401 7.94 22.58 -1.73
CA LEU A 401 8.57 23.67 -2.47
C LEU A 401 7.58 24.47 -3.31
N GLY A 402 6.33 23.99 -3.44
CA GLY A 402 5.31 24.63 -4.29
C GLY A 402 5.63 24.59 -5.79
N ARG A 403 6.38 23.59 -6.25
CA ARG A 403 6.86 23.44 -7.65
C ARG A 403 6.44 22.09 -8.21
N ASP A 404 6.17 22.03 -9.52
CA ASP A 404 5.93 20.79 -10.26
C ASP A 404 4.88 19.86 -9.60
N ARG A 405 3.85 20.42 -8.96
CA ARG A 405 2.82 19.66 -8.23
C ARG A 405 2.12 18.66 -9.14
N GLU A 406 1.94 19.01 -10.41
CA GLU A 406 1.39 18.14 -11.45
C GLU A 406 2.26 16.91 -11.74
N ARG A 407 3.57 16.95 -11.42
CA ARG A 407 4.51 15.84 -11.61
C ARG A 407 4.55 14.87 -10.44
N THR A 408 3.95 15.20 -9.29
CA THR A 408 3.99 14.40 -8.05
C THR A 408 3.68 12.92 -8.30
N ALA A 409 2.53 12.61 -8.91
CA ALA A 409 2.13 11.22 -9.17
C ALA A 409 3.12 10.50 -10.10
N GLY A 410 3.70 11.23 -11.06
CA GLY A 410 4.72 10.70 -11.96
C GLY A 410 5.99 10.30 -11.21
N ARG A 411 6.50 11.18 -10.34
CA ARG A 411 7.70 10.94 -9.54
C ARG A 411 7.51 9.80 -8.56
N LEU A 412 6.41 9.82 -7.80
CA LEU A 412 6.11 8.76 -6.83
C LEU A 412 6.05 7.38 -7.49
N ALA A 413 5.41 7.27 -8.65
CA ALA A 413 5.36 6.00 -9.35
C ALA A 413 6.76 5.54 -9.82
N VAL A 414 7.68 6.45 -10.16
CA VAL A 414 9.10 6.11 -10.41
C VAL A 414 9.79 5.61 -9.14
N TYR A 415 9.45 6.15 -7.97
CA TYR A 415 10.02 5.74 -6.69
C TYR A 415 9.49 4.37 -6.22
N GLU A 416 8.20 4.10 -6.41
CA GLU A 416 7.63 2.76 -6.22
C GLU A 416 8.34 1.72 -7.08
N ARG A 417 8.64 2.08 -8.34
CA ARG A 417 9.37 1.20 -9.28
C ARG A 417 10.81 0.92 -8.83
N ALA A 418 11.44 1.87 -8.15
CA ALA A 418 12.77 1.71 -7.58
C ALA A 418 12.78 0.84 -6.31
N GLY A 419 11.59 0.52 -5.76
CA GLY A 419 11.45 -0.34 -4.59
C GLY A 419 11.12 0.40 -3.30
N ALA A 420 10.68 1.66 -3.36
CA ALA A 420 10.19 2.36 -2.17
C ALA A 420 9.07 1.55 -1.50
N ASP A 421 9.15 1.36 -0.19
CA ASP A 421 8.15 0.63 0.59
C ASP A 421 6.96 1.53 0.97
N GLY A 422 7.17 2.84 0.98
CA GLY A 422 6.16 3.88 1.16
C GLY A 422 6.54 5.16 0.43
N VAL A 423 5.60 6.08 0.28
CA VAL A 423 5.83 7.38 -0.35
C VAL A 423 5.32 8.52 0.51
N PHE A 424 5.96 9.68 0.44
CA PHE A 424 5.67 10.82 1.30
C PHE A 424 5.53 12.12 0.51
N VAL A 425 4.42 12.83 0.71
CA VAL A 425 4.15 14.13 0.06
C VAL A 425 3.88 15.20 1.13
N PRO A 426 4.93 15.81 1.71
CA PRO A 426 4.75 16.93 2.63
C PRO A 426 4.10 18.14 1.95
N GLY A 427 3.23 18.84 2.68
CA GLY A 427 2.49 20.01 2.17
C GLY A 427 1.20 19.67 1.40
N LEU A 428 0.95 18.40 1.05
CA LEU A 428 -0.32 17.97 0.48
C LEU A 428 -1.42 17.96 1.57
N THR A 429 -2.38 18.87 1.46
CA THR A 429 -3.50 19.01 2.42
C THR A 429 -4.88 18.93 1.79
N ASP A 430 -4.97 19.00 0.46
CA ASP A 430 -6.24 18.91 -0.25
C ASP A 430 -6.77 17.46 -0.30
N ARG A 431 -8.04 17.27 0.08
CA ARG A 431 -8.68 15.94 0.17
C ARG A 431 -8.77 15.25 -1.18
N ALA A 432 -9.03 15.99 -2.26
CA ALA A 432 -9.15 15.42 -3.59
C ALA A 432 -7.79 14.94 -4.12
N GLY A 433 -6.74 15.72 -3.90
CA GLY A 433 -5.36 15.32 -4.21
C GLY A 433 -4.92 14.08 -3.43
N ILE A 434 -5.22 14.01 -2.14
CA ILE A 434 -4.92 12.84 -1.30
C ILE A 434 -5.65 11.60 -1.83
N ALA A 435 -6.97 11.68 -2.06
CA ALA A 435 -7.76 10.58 -2.60
C ALA A 435 -7.27 10.12 -3.99
N ALA A 436 -6.84 11.06 -4.83
CA ALA A 436 -6.32 10.75 -6.15
C ALA A 436 -4.99 9.97 -6.07
N LEU A 437 -4.09 10.36 -5.17
CA LEU A 437 -2.82 9.66 -4.96
C LEU A 437 -3.02 8.28 -4.35
N THR A 438 -3.82 8.15 -3.27
CA THR A 438 -4.06 6.86 -2.61
C THR A 438 -4.76 5.86 -3.53
N ALA A 439 -5.58 6.34 -4.48
CA ALA A 439 -6.18 5.48 -5.48
C ALA A 439 -5.20 5.03 -6.58
N ALA A 440 -4.14 5.80 -6.85
CA ALA A 440 -3.16 5.51 -7.90
C ALA A 440 -1.96 4.67 -7.40
N LEU A 441 -1.48 4.96 -6.19
CA LEU A 441 -0.26 4.37 -5.61
C LEU A 441 -0.49 2.93 -5.13
N VAL A 442 0.52 2.09 -5.32
CA VAL A 442 0.56 0.72 -4.75
C VAL A 442 0.99 0.80 -3.28
N THR A 443 1.97 1.66 -3.03
CA THR A 443 2.64 1.79 -1.75
C THR A 443 1.85 2.69 -0.80
N PRO A 444 1.94 2.44 0.51
CA PRO A 444 1.39 3.29 1.56
C PRO A 444 1.79 4.77 1.39
N LEU A 445 0.80 5.66 1.38
CA LEU A 445 1.03 7.11 1.40
C LEU A 445 1.22 7.60 2.84
N ASN A 446 2.30 8.35 3.04
CA ASN A 446 2.58 9.19 4.20
C ASN A 446 2.21 10.65 3.89
N VAL A 447 1.55 11.33 4.83
CA VAL A 447 1.24 12.76 4.77
C VAL A 447 1.76 13.45 6.02
N LEU A 448 2.29 14.67 5.86
CA LEU A 448 2.71 15.50 6.98
C LEU A 448 1.47 16.16 7.59
N TYR A 449 1.23 15.95 8.88
CA TYR A 449 0.13 16.59 9.58
C TYR A 449 0.22 18.11 9.48
N SER A 450 -0.91 18.74 9.17
CA SER A 450 -1.07 20.19 9.16
C SER A 450 -2.25 20.56 10.05
N PRO A 451 -2.10 21.50 11.00
CA PRO A 451 -3.22 21.97 11.82
C PRO A 451 -4.40 22.55 11.02
N ALA A 452 -4.14 23.06 9.80
CA ALA A 452 -5.16 23.57 8.90
C ALA A 452 -5.68 22.51 7.91
N GLY A 453 -5.15 21.30 7.94
CA GLY A 453 -5.49 20.20 7.05
C GLY A 453 -6.57 19.26 7.61
N PRO A 454 -6.81 18.11 6.94
CA PRO A 454 -7.69 17.07 7.44
C PRO A 454 -7.15 16.45 8.74
N THR A 455 -8.07 15.99 9.59
CA THR A 455 -7.76 15.20 10.79
C THR A 455 -7.13 13.85 10.43
N VAL A 456 -6.47 13.20 11.39
CA VAL A 456 -5.90 11.84 11.19
C VAL A 456 -6.97 10.84 10.75
N ALA A 457 -8.17 10.92 11.33
CA ALA A 457 -9.29 10.05 10.95
C ALA A 457 -9.74 10.28 9.49
N GLU A 458 -9.83 11.54 9.06
CA GLU A 458 -10.14 11.85 7.66
C GLU A 458 -9.03 11.40 6.71
N LEU A 459 -7.75 11.59 7.07
CA LEU A 459 -6.62 11.10 6.29
C LEU A 459 -6.68 9.57 6.13
N SER A 460 -6.92 8.85 7.22
CA SER A 460 -7.09 7.39 7.23
C SER A 460 -8.22 6.94 6.29
N ALA A 461 -9.38 7.61 6.36
CA ALA A 461 -10.54 7.35 5.50
C ALA A 461 -10.25 7.64 4.02
N LEU A 462 -9.37 8.59 3.70
CA LEU A 462 -8.92 8.88 2.34
C LEU A 462 -7.86 7.88 1.83
N GLY A 463 -7.46 6.89 2.64
CA GLY A 463 -6.50 5.86 2.26
C GLY A 463 -5.05 6.14 2.65
N VAL A 464 -4.78 7.21 3.40
CA VAL A 464 -3.44 7.43 3.99
C VAL A 464 -3.14 6.29 4.97
N ARG A 465 -1.87 5.93 5.10
CA ARG A 465 -1.42 4.82 5.96
C ARG A 465 -0.39 5.23 7.00
N ARG A 466 0.26 6.38 6.82
CA ARG A 466 1.14 7.00 7.81
C ARG A 466 0.86 8.50 7.87
N VAL A 467 0.80 9.05 9.07
CA VAL A 467 0.78 10.49 9.27
C VAL A 467 1.99 10.87 10.10
N SER A 468 2.89 11.68 9.54
CA SER A 468 4.09 12.14 10.26
C SER A 468 3.86 13.54 10.84
N LEU A 469 4.55 13.90 11.92
CA LEU A 469 4.43 15.24 12.54
C LEU A 469 5.58 16.19 12.15
N GLY A 470 6.64 15.67 11.54
CA GLY A 470 7.83 16.43 11.17
C GLY A 470 8.37 17.24 12.35
N SER A 471 8.76 18.49 12.12
CA SER A 471 9.31 19.32 13.17
C SER A 471 8.28 20.01 14.07
N LEU A 472 6.98 19.69 13.94
CA LEU A 472 5.92 20.34 14.71
C LEU A 472 6.16 20.21 16.22
N LEU A 473 6.43 18.99 16.72
CA LEU A 473 6.64 18.76 18.14
C LEU A 473 7.86 19.51 18.69
N TYR A 474 8.94 19.56 17.91
CA TYR A 474 10.15 20.32 18.26
C TYR A 474 9.84 21.82 18.40
N ARG A 475 9.12 22.37 17.42
CA ARG A 475 8.71 23.79 17.41
C ARG A 475 7.76 24.12 18.56
N GLU A 476 6.81 23.25 18.87
CA GLU A 476 5.91 23.41 20.03
C GLU A 476 6.68 23.36 21.35
N ALA A 477 7.67 22.46 21.48
CA ALA A 477 8.53 22.39 22.66
C ALA A 477 9.37 23.68 22.84
N LEU A 478 10.00 24.18 21.77
CA LEU A 478 10.72 25.45 21.79
C LEU A 478 9.81 26.64 22.12
N GLY A 479 8.64 26.70 21.50
CA GLY A 479 7.63 27.74 21.74
C GLY A 479 7.15 27.72 23.19
N GLY A 480 6.89 26.53 23.74
CA GLY A 480 6.49 26.34 25.13
C GLY A 480 7.56 26.77 26.13
N ALA A 481 8.83 26.43 25.86
CA ALA A 481 9.97 26.86 26.69
C ALA A 481 10.12 28.39 26.68
N ALA A 482 10.11 29.02 25.49
CA ALA A 482 10.23 30.46 25.36
C ALA A 482 9.05 31.21 26.00
N ALA A 483 7.82 30.73 25.79
CA ALA A 483 6.61 31.31 26.38
C ALA A 483 6.63 31.21 27.91
N THR A 484 7.11 30.09 28.46
CA THR A 484 7.26 29.91 29.91
C THR A 484 8.27 30.89 30.49
N ALA A 485 9.44 31.05 29.84
CA ALA A 485 10.45 32.01 30.26
C ALA A 485 9.94 33.46 30.21
N ALA A 486 9.23 33.83 29.14
CA ALA A 486 8.63 35.15 29.00
C ALA A 486 7.56 35.43 30.08
N ALA A 487 6.69 34.46 30.37
CA ALA A 487 5.68 34.59 31.41
C ALA A 487 6.32 34.85 32.79
N ILE A 488 7.38 34.11 33.14
CA ILE A 488 8.10 34.31 34.42
C ILE A 488 8.73 35.71 34.49
N ARG A 489 9.43 36.12 33.42
CA ARG A 489 10.05 37.46 33.33
C ARG A 489 9.02 38.57 33.54
N ASP A 490 7.82 38.40 32.98
CA ASP A 490 6.77 39.40 32.97
C ASP A 490 5.81 39.27 34.17
N GLY A 491 6.10 38.38 35.14
CA GLY A 491 5.28 38.16 36.34
C GLY A 491 3.94 37.46 36.08
N GLY A 492 3.77 36.85 34.91
CA GLY A 492 2.59 36.12 34.49
C GLY A 492 2.58 34.65 34.96
N PRO A 493 1.43 33.95 34.81
CA PRO A 493 1.31 32.55 35.20
C PRO A 493 2.09 31.62 34.27
N VAL A 494 2.75 30.61 34.85
CA VAL A 494 3.38 29.52 34.11
C VAL A 494 2.32 28.49 33.73
N ARG A 495 2.34 28.03 32.47
CA ARG A 495 1.50 26.91 32.03
C ARG A 495 1.94 25.63 32.76
N GLY A 496 1.00 24.94 33.40
CA GLY A 496 1.27 23.65 34.06
C GLY A 496 1.58 22.54 33.04
N GLY A 497 2.03 21.38 33.54
CA GLY A 497 2.31 20.19 32.72
C GLY A 497 3.79 19.96 32.38
N ALA A 498 4.71 20.68 33.02
CA ALA A 498 6.13 20.33 32.95
C ALA A 498 6.38 18.97 33.61
N LEU A 499 7.14 18.10 32.93
CA LEU A 499 7.62 16.86 33.52
C LEU A 499 8.46 17.17 34.77
N SER A 500 8.33 16.35 35.81
CA SER A 500 9.18 16.51 36.98
C SER A 500 10.63 16.15 36.64
N TYR A 501 11.56 16.58 37.47
CA TYR A 501 12.97 16.22 37.32
C TYR A 501 13.16 14.69 37.34
N ALA A 502 12.42 13.99 38.19
CA ALA A 502 12.47 12.53 38.29
C ALA A 502 11.93 11.86 37.02
N ASP A 503 10.85 12.39 36.42
CA ASP A 503 10.29 11.86 35.17
C ASP A 503 11.31 11.95 34.03
N VAL A 504 11.97 13.11 33.88
CA VAL A 504 12.98 13.30 32.82
C VAL A 504 14.19 12.38 33.04
N GLN A 505 14.64 12.19 34.29
CA GLN A 505 15.72 11.24 34.59
C GLN A 505 15.32 9.80 34.24
N ALA A 506 14.08 9.40 34.57
CA ALA A 506 13.59 8.06 34.29
C ALA A 506 13.57 7.76 32.78
N LEU A 507 13.24 8.75 31.94
CA LEU A 507 13.27 8.62 30.47
C LEU A 507 14.68 8.33 29.95
N ALA A 508 15.72 8.86 30.59
CA ALA A 508 17.11 8.64 30.19
C ALA A 508 17.65 7.25 30.59
N THR A 509 17.17 6.70 31.70
CA THR A 509 17.68 5.43 32.28
C THR A 509 16.83 4.20 31.93
N GLY A 510 15.54 4.38 31.60
CA GLY A 510 14.59 3.28 31.36
C GLY A 510 14.80 2.51 30.04
N ALA A 511 15.63 3.01 29.13
CA ALA A 511 15.89 2.37 27.84
C ALA A 511 16.78 1.10 27.93
N GLY A 512 17.31 0.72 29.10
CA GLY A 512 18.35 -0.31 29.20
C GLY A 512 18.18 -1.43 30.24
N SER A 513 17.10 -1.51 31.02
CA SER A 513 17.00 -2.46 32.16
C SER A 513 16.04 -3.65 31.93
N GLY A 514 15.85 -4.07 30.68
CA GLY A 514 15.17 -5.33 30.35
C GLY A 514 16.12 -6.53 30.43
N GLY A 515 16.35 -7.06 31.63
CA GLY A 515 16.80 -8.45 31.82
C GLY A 515 18.23 -8.66 32.32
N ARG A 516 18.40 -8.72 33.64
CA ARG A 516 19.15 -9.75 34.37
C ARG A 516 18.53 -9.91 35.75
N GLY A 517 17.46 -10.70 35.83
CA GLY A 517 17.03 -11.28 37.11
C GLY A 517 18.08 -12.31 37.51
N GLY A 518 19.05 -11.90 38.32
CA GLY A 518 19.86 -12.82 39.10
C GLY A 518 19.03 -13.22 40.31
N ASP A 519 18.67 -14.50 40.38
CA ASP A 519 18.15 -15.12 41.59
C ASP A 519 19.25 -15.08 42.67
N ASP A 520 19.20 -14.06 43.53
CA ASP A 520 19.82 -14.13 44.85
C ASP A 520 18.81 -14.79 45.79
N VAL A 521 18.89 -16.11 45.89
CA VAL A 521 18.32 -16.86 47.01
C VAL A 521 19.45 -17.14 48.00
N HIS A 522 19.43 -16.42 49.12
CA HIS A 522 20.06 -16.86 50.36
C HIS A 522 19.08 -16.68 51.53
N ASP A 523 18.62 -17.82 52.03
CA ASP A 523 18.74 -18.31 53.41
C ASP A 523 17.44 -18.84 54.04
N GLY A 524 17.52 -20.15 54.30
CA GLY A 524 16.59 -21.01 55.03
C GLY A 524 17.19 -22.40 55.13
#